data_AF-A0A813H2V8-F1
#
_entry.id   AF-A0A813H2V8-F1
#
_cell.length_a   1.000
_cell.length_b   1.000
_cell.length_c   1.000
_cell.angle_alpha   90.00
_cell.angle_beta   90.00
_cell.angle_gamma   90.00
#
_symmetry.space_group_name_H-M   'P 1'
#
loop_
_entity.id
_entity.type
_entity.pdbx_description
1 polymer ?
#
loop_
_entity_poly.entity_id
_entity_poly.type
_entity_poly.pdbx_seq_one_letter_code
_entity_poly.pdbx_strand_id
1 'polypeptide(L)'
;AVPSAPAENGFHTFKADALDHAETDVRAYMHLTPLLARLAQELSKKGPSELKLWDPYFCKGAMVKKLASLGFPKVHNVNEDFYAVAASGKLPDYDVLLSSPPYSGDHLERCLKFCVGSTKPWCLLLPIWVERKPYFSELLGEEAKRLIYIAPVNRYTYWMPSDLVKGDSKPAWVGADGGTSPYDSMWYCFLPKTMPQEKVFQMLEKLGGKEWILTRSVKAARWKLKKMGKGTGPRPGPPSSLGGLGLDQEPRGPRKEAGKRTKGKKQLQKQQQKASSSSQSLKKYKGTVTFD
;
A
#
# COMPACT_ATOMS: atom_id res chain seq x y z
N ALA A 1 -14.91 -14.88 33.88
CA ALA A 1 -15.33 -14.28 32.59
C ALA A 1 -16.03 -15.36 31.80
N VAL A 2 -17.30 -15.16 31.47
CA VAL A 2 -18.09 -16.09 30.64
C VAL A 2 -17.55 -15.99 29.21
N PRO A 3 -17.23 -17.10 28.52
CA PRO A 3 -16.84 -17.03 27.11
C PRO A 3 -18.03 -16.49 26.31
N SER A 4 -17.83 -15.35 25.66
CA SER A 4 -18.83 -14.75 24.76
C SER A 4 -19.17 -15.75 23.65
N ALA A 5 -20.46 -15.99 23.46
CA ALA A 5 -20.97 -16.81 22.35
C ALA A 5 -20.40 -16.30 21.00
N PRO A 6 -20.11 -17.20 20.05
CA PRO A 6 -19.61 -16.80 18.73
C PRO A 6 -20.63 -15.88 18.07
N ALA A 7 -20.18 -14.71 17.61
CA ALA A 7 -21.00 -13.83 16.79
C ALA A 7 -21.44 -14.58 15.52
N GLU A 8 -22.69 -14.37 15.09
CA GLU A 8 -23.35 -14.99 13.92
C GLU A 8 -22.71 -14.64 12.56
N ASN A 9 -21.39 -14.73 12.42
CA ASN A 9 -20.65 -14.41 11.20
C ASN A 9 -20.04 -15.67 10.56
N GLY A 10 -20.50 -16.86 10.94
CA GLY A 10 -20.35 -18.12 10.19
C GLY A 10 -18.98 -18.80 10.18
N PHE A 11 -17.90 -18.14 10.65
CA PHE A 11 -16.57 -18.74 10.75
C PHE A 11 -15.63 -18.06 11.76
N HIS A 12 -15.70 -16.73 11.91
CA HIS A 12 -14.79 -15.98 12.77
C HIS A 12 -15.19 -16.03 14.24
N THR A 13 -14.21 -16.07 15.13
CA THR A 13 -14.43 -16.00 16.59
C THR A 13 -14.71 -14.56 17.07
N PHE A 14 -14.72 -13.61 16.15
CA PHE A 14 -14.83 -12.17 16.38
C PHE A 14 -15.74 -11.52 15.34
N LYS A 15 -16.18 -10.29 15.63
CA LYS A 15 -17.00 -9.51 14.69
C LYS A 15 -16.15 -9.06 13.50
N ALA A 16 -16.50 -9.53 12.31
CA ALA A 16 -15.87 -9.17 11.05
C ALA A 16 -16.91 -8.81 9.99
N ASP A 17 -16.61 -7.84 9.12
CA ASP A 17 -17.43 -7.58 7.94
C ASP A 17 -17.16 -8.67 6.89
N ALA A 18 -18.22 -9.31 6.39
CA ALA A 18 -18.09 -10.34 5.37
C ALA A 18 -17.38 -9.83 4.09
N LEU A 19 -17.49 -8.54 3.79
CA LEU A 19 -16.88 -7.90 2.62
C LEU A 19 -15.38 -7.65 2.79
N ASP A 20 -14.85 -7.76 4.00
CA ASP A 20 -13.41 -7.63 4.28
C ASP A 20 -12.63 -8.92 3.99
N HIS A 21 -13.34 -10.04 3.79
CA HIS A 21 -12.72 -11.34 3.56
C HIS A 21 -12.34 -11.51 2.09
N ALA A 22 -11.07 -11.23 1.80
CA ALA A 22 -10.46 -11.57 0.53
C ALA A 22 -9.04 -12.11 0.71
N GLU A 23 -8.78 -13.25 0.09
CA GLU A 23 -7.47 -13.91 0.09
C GLU A 23 -6.54 -13.25 -0.94
N THR A 24 -5.31 -12.98 -0.53
CA THR A 24 -4.29 -12.35 -1.39
C THR A 24 -3.77 -13.32 -2.47
N ASP A 25 -3.53 -12.82 -3.68
CA ASP A 25 -2.88 -13.54 -4.79
C ASP A 25 -1.54 -14.15 -4.34
N VAL A 26 -1.27 -15.40 -4.73
CA VAL A 26 0.05 -16.02 -4.51
C VAL A 26 1.18 -15.21 -5.16
N ARG A 27 0.91 -14.55 -6.30
CA ARG A 27 1.88 -13.66 -6.97
C ARG A 27 2.34 -12.53 -6.07
N ALA A 28 1.46 -11.99 -5.22
CA ALA A 28 1.84 -10.92 -4.29
C ALA A 28 2.90 -11.43 -3.31
N TYR A 29 2.72 -12.63 -2.76
CA TYR A 29 3.72 -13.26 -1.90
C TYR A 29 5.00 -13.61 -2.65
N MET A 30 4.91 -14.10 -3.89
CA MET A 30 6.08 -14.39 -4.75
C MET A 30 6.98 -13.16 -4.91
N HIS A 31 6.39 -11.99 -5.16
CA HIS A 31 7.14 -10.73 -5.31
C HIS A 31 7.85 -10.29 -4.03
N LEU A 32 7.37 -10.74 -2.87
CA LEU A 32 7.95 -10.43 -1.57
C LEU A 32 9.05 -11.43 -1.16
N THR A 33 9.11 -12.62 -1.76
CA THR A 33 10.04 -13.68 -1.37
C THR A 33 11.51 -13.25 -1.31
N PRO A 34 12.06 -12.43 -2.24
CA PRO A 34 13.47 -12.04 -2.16
C PRO A 34 13.75 -11.13 -0.96
N LEU A 35 12.77 -10.29 -0.60
CA LEU A 35 12.86 -9.44 0.59
C LEU A 35 12.79 -10.29 1.85
N LEU A 36 11.83 -11.22 1.95
CA LEU A 36 11.69 -12.08 3.13
C LEU A 36 12.93 -12.96 3.35
N ALA A 37 13.50 -13.52 2.27
CA ALA A 37 14.74 -14.29 2.35
C ALA A 37 15.90 -13.43 2.88
N ARG A 38 15.97 -12.16 2.48
CA ARG A 38 16.96 -11.22 3.02
C ARG A 38 16.69 -10.85 4.48
N LEU A 39 15.44 -10.64 4.87
CA LEU A 39 15.07 -10.39 6.26
C LEU A 39 15.47 -11.55 7.16
N ALA A 40 15.32 -12.80 6.70
CA ALA A 40 15.81 -13.97 7.42
C ALA A 40 17.32 -13.89 7.71
N GLN A 41 18.12 -13.48 6.72
CA GLN A 41 19.57 -13.31 6.89
C GLN A 41 19.90 -12.17 7.87
N GLU A 42 19.26 -11.01 7.72
CA GLU A 42 19.49 -9.84 8.60
C GLU A 42 19.05 -10.11 10.05
N LEU A 43 18.10 -11.02 10.26
CA LEU A 43 17.64 -11.48 11.58
C LEU A 43 18.37 -12.75 12.06
N SER A 44 19.52 -13.07 11.44
CA SER A 44 20.37 -14.22 11.79
C SER A 44 19.63 -15.56 11.82
N LYS A 45 18.60 -15.72 11.00
CA LYS A 45 17.91 -17.00 10.80
C LYS A 45 18.74 -17.89 9.88
N LYS A 46 18.66 -19.21 10.09
CA LYS A 46 19.36 -20.20 9.24
C LYS A 46 18.87 -20.20 7.78
N GLY A 47 17.69 -19.64 7.53
CA GLY A 47 17.12 -19.47 6.20
C GLY A 47 15.65 -19.06 6.24
N PRO A 48 14.99 -18.99 5.06
CA PRO A 48 13.56 -18.69 4.93
C PRO A 48 12.64 -19.55 5.80
N SER A 49 13.00 -20.84 5.97
CA SER A 49 12.20 -21.80 6.73
C SER A 49 12.11 -21.49 8.23
N GLU A 50 13.04 -20.69 8.74
CA GLU A 50 13.12 -20.30 10.15
C GLU A 50 12.53 -18.91 10.43
N LEU A 51 12.14 -18.17 9.40
CA LEU A 51 11.56 -16.84 9.53
C LEU A 51 10.10 -16.93 9.99
N LYS A 52 9.79 -16.35 11.15
CA LYS A 52 8.43 -16.33 11.72
C LYS A 52 7.64 -15.14 11.16
N LEU A 53 6.60 -15.43 10.39
CA LEU A 53 5.71 -14.42 9.80
C LEU A 53 4.42 -14.34 10.61
N TRP A 54 3.90 -13.14 10.82
CA TRP A 54 2.59 -12.93 11.43
C TRP A 54 1.69 -12.09 10.54
N ASP A 55 0.53 -12.64 10.20
CA ASP A 55 -0.59 -11.89 9.67
C ASP A 55 -1.71 -11.82 10.71
N PRO A 56 -1.96 -10.64 11.30
CA PRO A 56 -2.98 -10.48 12.30
C PRO A 56 -4.41 -10.53 11.74
N TYR A 57 -4.60 -10.37 10.42
CA TYR A 57 -5.93 -10.36 9.82
C TYR A 57 -6.27 -11.73 9.26
N PHE A 58 -7.20 -12.41 9.92
CA PHE A 58 -7.59 -13.76 9.53
C PHE A 58 -8.75 -13.77 8.54
N CYS A 59 -8.51 -14.35 7.35
CA CYS A 59 -9.54 -14.66 6.37
C CYS A 59 -9.96 -16.13 6.49
N LYS A 60 -9.30 -17.06 5.76
CA LYS A 60 -9.49 -18.52 5.86
C LYS A 60 -8.17 -19.27 6.06
N GLY A 61 -7.07 -18.56 6.29
CA GLY A 61 -5.74 -19.15 6.51
C GLY A 61 -5.05 -19.66 5.25
N ALA A 62 -5.56 -19.36 4.04
CA ALA A 62 -4.94 -19.88 2.81
C ALA A 62 -3.52 -19.34 2.59
N MET A 63 -3.21 -18.16 3.16
CA MET A 63 -1.87 -17.60 3.12
C MET A 63 -0.80 -18.51 3.76
N VAL A 64 -1.15 -19.32 4.77
CA VAL A 64 -0.20 -20.22 5.45
C VAL A 64 0.33 -21.24 4.46
N LYS A 65 -0.57 -21.88 3.70
CA LYS A 65 -0.21 -22.86 2.66
C LYS A 65 0.57 -22.21 1.51
N LYS A 66 0.15 -21.01 1.08
CA LYS A 66 0.84 -20.26 0.01
C LYS A 66 2.27 -19.91 0.41
N LEU A 67 2.48 -19.32 1.58
CA LEU A 67 3.82 -18.96 2.07
C LEU A 67 4.69 -20.18 2.38
N ALA A 68 4.10 -21.27 2.91
CA ALA A 68 4.82 -22.53 3.08
C ALA A 68 5.36 -23.07 1.75
N SER A 69 4.55 -23.04 0.68
CA SER A 69 4.98 -23.45 -0.66
C SER A 69 6.09 -22.57 -1.26
N LEU A 70 6.28 -21.36 -0.71
CA LEU A 70 7.34 -20.42 -1.08
C LEU A 70 8.57 -20.49 -0.14
N GLY A 71 8.62 -21.47 0.77
CA GLY A 71 9.75 -21.69 1.68
C GLY A 71 9.63 -21.01 3.05
N PHE A 72 8.45 -20.46 3.39
CA PHE A 72 8.18 -19.77 4.67
C PHE A 72 7.07 -20.50 5.44
N PRO A 73 7.33 -21.66 6.06
CA PRO A 73 6.31 -22.48 6.72
C PRO A 73 5.90 -21.95 8.11
N LYS A 74 6.70 -21.10 8.75
CA LYS A 74 6.42 -20.56 10.10
C LYS A 74 5.54 -19.32 10.01
N VAL A 75 4.27 -19.52 9.68
CA VAL A 75 3.27 -18.44 9.57
C VAL A 75 2.24 -18.56 10.68
N HIS A 76 2.08 -17.50 11.46
CA HIS A 76 0.97 -17.33 12.38
C HIS A 76 -0.15 -16.55 11.68
N ASN A 77 -1.23 -17.22 11.32
CA ASN A 77 -2.48 -16.62 10.85
C ASN A 77 -3.62 -17.52 11.35
N VAL A 78 -4.21 -17.12 12.47
CA VAL A 78 -5.18 -17.91 13.24
C VAL A 78 -6.44 -17.10 13.46
N ASN A 79 -7.55 -17.78 13.76
CA ASN A 79 -8.87 -17.17 13.92
C ASN A 79 -9.00 -16.40 15.24
N GLU A 80 -8.32 -15.26 15.31
CA GLU A 80 -8.24 -14.38 16.47
C GLU A 80 -8.48 -12.93 16.04
N ASP A 81 -9.06 -12.14 16.95
CA ASP A 81 -9.20 -10.70 16.75
C ASP A 81 -7.84 -10.01 16.94
N PHE A 82 -7.30 -9.46 15.85
CA PHE A 82 -6.07 -8.65 15.87
C PHE A 82 -6.05 -7.63 17.01
N TYR A 83 -7.14 -6.91 17.21
CA TYR A 83 -7.17 -5.81 18.16
C TYR A 83 -7.18 -6.29 19.58
N ALA A 84 -7.88 -7.39 19.87
CA ALA A 84 -7.82 -8.03 21.17
C ALA A 84 -6.41 -8.57 21.47
N VAL A 85 -5.77 -9.21 20.48
CA VAL A 85 -4.38 -9.71 20.60
C VAL A 85 -3.42 -8.54 20.87
N ALA A 86 -3.50 -7.47 20.07
CA ALA A 86 -2.65 -6.29 20.22
C ALA A 86 -2.86 -5.58 21.57
N ALA A 87 -4.11 -5.40 22.01
CA ALA A 87 -4.43 -4.77 23.29
C ALA A 87 -3.96 -5.61 24.50
N SER A 88 -3.98 -6.93 24.38
CA SER A 88 -3.55 -7.84 25.47
C SER A 88 -2.03 -7.91 25.64
N GLY A 89 -1.26 -7.47 24.64
CA GLY A 89 0.20 -7.65 24.60
C GLY A 89 0.66 -9.11 24.40
N LYS A 90 -0.27 -10.08 24.33
CA LYS A 90 0.02 -11.50 24.08
C LYS A 90 0.24 -11.76 22.59
N LEU A 91 1.18 -11.03 22.02
CA LEU A 91 1.54 -11.17 20.61
C LEU A 91 2.14 -12.57 20.36
N PRO A 92 1.91 -13.17 19.18
CA PRO A 92 2.66 -14.36 18.80
C PRO A 92 4.15 -14.05 18.73
N ASP A 93 4.98 -15.09 18.84
CA ASP A 93 6.40 -14.92 18.58
C ASP A 93 6.64 -14.83 17.06
N TYR A 94 6.91 -13.62 16.57
CA TYR A 94 7.11 -13.33 15.15
C TYR A 94 8.39 -12.51 14.89
N ASP A 95 8.91 -12.61 13.67
CA ASP A 95 10.07 -11.85 13.19
C ASP A 95 9.65 -10.69 12.28
N VAL A 96 8.66 -10.93 11.42
CA VAL A 96 8.15 -9.96 10.43
C VAL A 96 6.63 -9.96 10.48
N LEU A 97 6.01 -8.78 10.55
CA LEU A 97 4.56 -8.64 10.31
C LEU A 97 4.33 -8.56 8.81
N LEU A 98 3.48 -9.42 8.28
CA LEU A 98 3.14 -9.47 6.86
C LEU A 98 1.63 -9.57 6.74
N SER A 99 1.00 -8.60 6.09
CA SER A 99 -0.47 -8.59 5.98
C SER A 99 -0.99 -7.87 4.74
N SER A 100 -2.17 -8.28 4.29
CA SER A 100 -3.06 -7.51 3.44
C SER A 100 -4.30 -7.12 4.25
N PRO A 101 -4.22 -6.07 5.08
CA PRO A 101 -5.31 -5.72 5.99
C PRO A 101 -6.60 -5.37 5.22
N PRO A 102 -7.77 -5.51 5.86
CA PRO A 102 -9.03 -5.00 5.33
C PRO A 102 -8.94 -3.52 4.96
N TYR A 103 -9.59 -3.14 3.86
CA TYR A 103 -9.58 -1.76 3.36
C TYR A 103 -10.78 -0.93 3.82
N SER A 104 -11.71 -1.54 4.54
CA SER A 104 -12.87 -0.88 5.13
C SER A 104 -12.51 -0.18 6.45
N GLY A 105 -13.43 0.67 6.92
CA GLY A 105 -13.37 1.27 8.26
C GLY A 105 -12.03 1.98 8.57
N ASP A 106 -11.54 1.75 9.79
CA ASP A 106 -10.28 2.27 10.32
C ASP A 106 -9.16 1.22 10.34
N HIS A 107 -9.37 0.05 9.71
CA HIS A 107 -8.45 -1.09 9.78
C HIS A 107 -7.04 -0.75 9.31
N LEU A 108 -6.92 0.02 8.21
CA LEU A 108 -5.64 0.45 7.66
C LEU A 108 -4.86 1.36 8.62
N GLU A 109 -5.53 2.33 9.22
CA GLU A 109 -4.92 3.27 10.15
C GLU A 109 -4.46 2.55 11.42
N ARG A 110 -5.31 1.69 11.98
CA ARG A 110 -4.98 0.90 13.18
C ARG A 110 -3.86 -0.10 12.93
N CYS A 111 -3.86 -0.76 11.77
CA CYS A 111 -2.76 -1.63 11.34
C CYS A 111 -1.44 -0.86 11.25
N LEU A 112 -1.46 0.30 10.59
CA LEU A 112 -0.27 1.13 10.44
C LEU A 112 0.23 1.65 11.79
N LYS A 113 -0.67 2.10 12.66
CA LYS A 113 -0.35 2.55 14.02
C LYS A 113 0.35 1.46 14.83
N PHE A 114 -0.15 0.22 14.74
CA PHE A 114 0.51 -0.92 15.36
C PHE A 114 1.91 -1.18 14.78
N CYS A 115 2.03 -1.15 13.44
CA CYS A 115 3.29 -1.39 12.74
C CYS A 115 4.36 -0.34 13.08
N VAL A 116 3.97 0.94 13.20
CA VAL A 116 4.88 2.03 13.60
C VAL A 116 5.34 1.89 15.05
N GLY A 117 4.48 1.38 15.95
CA GLY A 117 4.86 1.08 17.33
C GLY A 117 5.78 -0.13 17.49
N SER A 118 5.95 -0.95 16.44
CA SER A 118 6.80 -2.14 16.44
C SER A 118 8.23 -1.81 16.01
N THR A 119 9.21 -2.41 16.70
CA THR A 119 10.63 -2.34 16.32
C THR A 119 11.02 -3.36 15.23
N LYS A 120 10.09 -4.26 14.88
CA LYS A 120 10.28 -5.33 13.89
C LYS A 120 9.93 -4.84 12.47
N PRO A 121 10.57 -5.39 11.42
CA PRO A 121 10.19 -5.10 10.04
C PRO A 121 8.75 -5.53 9.75
N TRP A 122 8.13 -4.87 8.78
CA TRP A 122 6.79 -5.19 8.35
C TRP A 122 6.60 -4.98 6.85
N CYS A 123 5.67 -5.74 6.27
CA CYS A 123 5.28 -5.69 4.87
C CYS A 123 3.75 -5.64 4.79
N LEU A 124 3.21 -4.50 4.37
CA LEU A 124 1.77 -4.32 4.21
C LEU A 124 1.40 -4.19 2.74
N LEU A 125 0.48 -5.02 2.28
CA LEU A 125 -0.10 -4.87 0.95
C LEU A 125 -1.23 -3.85 1.05
N LEU A 126 -0.99 -2.65 0.52
CA LEU A 126 -1.90 -1.52 0.68
C LEU A 126 -2.27 -0.90 -0.67
N PRO A 127 -3.48 -0.30 -0.77
CA PRO A 127 -3.83 0.53 -1.90
C PRO A 127 -2.88 1.73 -2.05
N ILE A 128 -2.63 2.15 -3.29
CA ILE A 128 -1.75 3.30 -3.57
C ILE A 128 -2.27 4.64 -3.03
N TRP A 129 -3.55 4.72 -2.65
CA TRP A 129 -4.15 5.94 -2.13
C TRP A 129 -3.88 6.15 -0.64
N VAL A 130 -3.40 5.12 0.08
CA VAL A 130 -3.18 5.18 1.53
C VAL A 130 -2.16 6.25 1.91
N GLU A 131 -1.10 6.43 1.11
CA GLU A 131 -0.08 7.48 1.33
C GLU A 131 -0.68 8.90 1.34
N ARG A 132 -1.87 9.11 0.75
CA ARG A 132 -2.55 10.42 0.71
C ARG A 132 -3.45 10.68 1.91
N LYS A 133 -3.61 9.71 2.82
CA LYS A 133 -4.43 9.89 4.02
C LYS A 133 -3.61 10.62 5.09
N PRO A 134 -4.20 11.58 5.84
CA PRO A 134 -3.48 12.35 6.86
C PRO A 134 -2.74 11.47 7.88
N TYR A 135 -3.41 10.41 8.36
CA TYR A 135 -2.83 9.46 9.30
C TYR A 135 -1.53 8.82 8.81
N PHE A 136 -1.33 8.69 7.49
CA PHE A 136 -0.13 8.04 6.96
C PHE A 136 1.11 8.88 7.25
N SER A 137 1.04 10.18 6.93
CA SER A 137 2.12 11.13 7.23
C SER A 137 2.27 11.38 8.73
N GLU A 138 1.16 11.45 9.47
CA GLU A 138 1.16 11.70 10.91
C GLU A 138 1.80 10.55 11.70
N LEU A 139 1.50 9.29 11.32
CA LEU A 139 2.05 8.12 11.99
C LEU A 139 3.51 7.85 11.59
N LEU A 140 3.85 7.93 10.31
CA LEU A 140 5.21 7.57 9.86
C LEU A 140 6.22 8.70 10.01
N GLY A 141 5.82 9.97 9.80
CA GLY A 141 6.74 11.10 9.80
C GLY A 141 8.01 10.83 8.97
N GLU A 142 9.17 10.98 9.62
CA GLU A 142 10.49 10.74 9.02
C GLU A 142 10.77 9.25 8.71
N GLU A 143 10.13 8.32 9.43
CA GLU A 143 10.26 6.88 9.20
C GLU A 143 9.68 6.47 7.83
N ALA A 144 8.87 7.33 7.18
CA ALA A 144 8.43 7.11 5.80
C ALA A 144 9.61 6.94 4.82
N LYS A 145 10.78 7.56 5.09
CA LYS A 145 12.01 7.38 4.27
C LYS A 145 12.56 5.95 4.35
N ARG A 146 12.17 5.19 5.37
CA ARG A 146 12.56 3.79 5.55
C ARG A 146 11.67 2.80 4.78
N LEU A 147 10.60 3.28 4.15
CA LEU A 147 9.78 2.47 3.26
C LEU A 147 10.50 2.19 1.93
N ILE A 148 10.34 0.94 1.48
CA ILE A 148 10.59 0.52 0.10
C ILE A 148 9.28 -0.06 -0.45
N TYR A 149 9.08 0.11 -1.75
CA TYR A 149 7.83 -0.25 -2.40
C TYR A 149 8.08 -1.32 -3.45
N ILE A 150 7.35 -2.43 -3.37
CA ILE A 150 7.32 -3.48 -4.39
C ILE A 150 5.98 -3.40 -5.08
N ALA A 151 5.95 -2.75 -6.24
CA ALA A 151 4.74 -2.55 -7.03
C ALA A 151 4.67 -3.57 -8.16
N PRO A 152 3.56 -4.29 -8.32
CA PRO A 152 3.45 -5.26 -9.40
C PRO A 152 3.23 -4.55 -10.73
N VAL A 153 3.73 -5.15 -11.81
CA VAL A 153 3.53 -4.67 -13.18
C VAL A 153 2.07 -4.86 -13.59
N ASN A 154 1.46 -5.98 -13.18
CA ASN A 154 0.04 -6.27 -13.35
C ASN A 154 -0.66 -6.26 -11.99
N ARG A 155 -1.90 -5.78 -11.91
CA ARG A 155 -2.63 -5.70 -10.64
C ARG A 155 -2.73 -7.07 -9.96
N TYR A 156 -2.63 -7.07 -8.63
CA TYR A 156 -2.95 -8.24 -7.82
C TYR A 156 -4.45 -8.48 -7.80
N THR A 157 -4.84 -9.75 -7.84
CA THR A 157 -6.22 -10.19 -7.68
C THR A 157 -6.44 -10.64 -6.23
N TYR A 158 -7.54 -10.21 -5.63
CA TYR A 158 -8.00 -10.68 -4.34
C TYR A 158 -9.13 -11.66 -4.56
N TRP A 159 -9.16 -12.74 -3.80
CA TRP A 159 -10.08 -13.84 -4.00
C TRP A 159 -11.02 -13.93 -2.83
N MET A 160 -12.30 -13.63 -3.04
CA MET A 160 -13.28 -13.86 -1.99
C MET A 160 -13.48 -15.36 -1.76
N PRO A 161 -13.52 -15.84 -0.51
CA PRO A 161 -13.84 -17.23 -0.20
C PRO A 161 -15.17 -17.66 -0.84
N SER A 162 -15.20 -18.84 -1.46
CA SER A 162 -16.36 -19.33 -2.21
C SER A 162 -17.61 -19.54 -1.34
N ASP A 163 -17.44 -19.75 -0.04
CA ASP A 163 -18.52 -19.83 0.92
C ASP A 163 -19.15 -18.46 1.25
N LEU A 164 -18.40 -17.37 1.05
CA LEU A 164 -18.88 -15.99 1.18
C LEU A 164 -19.45 -15.43 -0.13
N VAL A 165 -19.34 -16.20 -1.21
CA VAL A 165 -19.77 -15.84 -2.57
C VAL A 165 -20.73 -16.92 -3.09
N LYS A 166 -21.95 -16.95 -2.55
CA LYS A 166 -23.03 -17.83 -3.05
C LYS A 166 -24.29 -17.03 -3.34
N GLY A 167 -24.97 -17.39 -4.43
CA GLY A 167 -26.26 -16.82 -4.82
C GLY A 167 -26.24 -15.30 -5.06
N ASP A 168 -27.39 -14.67 -4.84
CA ASP A 168 -27.60 -13.22 -5.05
C ASP A 168 -26.83 -12.33 -4.05
N SER A 169 -26.16 -12.93 -3.07
CA SER A 169 -25.38 -12.23 -2.04
C SER A 169 -23.97 -11.85 -2.50
N LYS A 170 -23.55 -12.26 -3.71
CA LYS A 170 -22.24 -11.89 -4.25
C LYS A 170 -22.18 -10.38 -4.53
N PRO A 171 -21.15 -9.66 -4.04
CA PRO A 171 -20.99 -8.25 -4.35
C PRO A 171 -20.77 -8.00 -5.85
N ALA A 172 -21.38 -6.96 -6.40
CA ALA A 172 -21.35 -6.64 -7.84
C ALA A 172 -19.94 -6.40 -8.40
N TRP A 173 -18.97 -6.05 -7.55
CA TRP A 173 -17.56 -5.82 -7.93
C TRP A 173 -16.68 -7.08 -7.91
N VAL A 174 -17.28 -8.24 -7.65
CA VAL A 174 -16.61 -9.54 -7.60
C VAL A 174 -16.93 -10.31 -8.88
N GLY A 175 -15.87 -10.75 -9.56
CA GLY A 175 -15.95 -11.52 -10.79
C GLY A 175 -16.77 -12.80 -10.65
N ALA A 176 -17.12 -13.41 -11.79
CA ALA A 176 -17.75 -14.73 -11.79
C ALA A 176 -16.87 -15.81 -11.13
N ASP A 177 -15.55 -15.64 -11.21
CA ASP A 177 -14.52 -16.49 -10.62
C ASP A 177 -14.23 -16.19 -9.13
N GLY A 178 -14.94 -15.23 -8.52
CA GLY A 178 -14.67 -14.79 -7.15
C GLY A 178 -13.48 -13.82 -7.03
N GLY A 179 -12.84 -13.48 -8.14
CA GLY A 179 -11.72 -12.55 -8.20
C GLY A 179 -12.19 -11.09 -8.16
N THR A 180 -11.45 -10.24 -7.46
CA THR A 180 -11.65 -8.80 -7.47
C THR A 180 -10.32 -8.05 -7.45
N SER A 181 -10.33 -6.82 -7.95
CA SER A 181 -9.18 -5.92 -7.91
C SER A 181 -9.74 -4.52 -7.71
N PRO A 182 -10.12 -4.15 -6.48
CA PRO A 182 -10.79 -2.87 -6.24
C PRO A 182 -9.82 -1.69 -6.40
N TYR A 183 -8.54 -1.87 -6.05
CA TYR A 183 -7.53 -0.81 -6.11
C TYR A 183 -6.20 -1.29 -6.69
N ASP A 184 -5.41 -0.37 -7.24
CA ASP A 184 -4.00 -0.62 -7.44
C ASP A 184 -3.35 -0.72 -6.06
N SER A 185 -2.65 -1.82 -5.82
CA SER A 185 -2.03 -2.13 -4.53
C SER A 185 -0.57 -2.51 -4.73
N MET A 186 0.25 -2.25 -3.73
CA MET A 186 1.66 -2.58 -3.71
C MET A 186 2.10 -2.88 -2.28
N TRP A 187 3.22 -3.59 -2.14
CA TRP A 187 3.79 -3.80 -0.82
C TRP A 187 4.50 -2.54 -0.34
N TYR A 188 4.13 -2.07 0.84
CA TYR A 188 4.83 -1.08 1.64
C TYR A 188 5.67 -1.87 2.62
N CYS A 189 6.99 -1.85 2.42
CA CYS A 189 7.91 -2.64 3.23
C CYS A 189 8.78 -1.71 4.07
N PHE A 190 8.68 -1.83 5.38
CA PHE A 190 9.47 -1.06 6.33
C PHE A 190 10.64 -1.88 6.86
N LEU A 191 11.81 -1.25 6.86
CA LEU A 191 13.03 -1.82 7.43
C LEU A 191 13.46 -0.96 8.63
N PRO A 192 13.56 -1.51 9.85
CA PRO A 192 14.04 -0.78 11.03
C PRO A 192 15.44 -0.19 10.82
N LYS A 193 15.82 0.80 11.65
CA LYS A 193 17.14 1.47 11.59
C LYS A 193 18.32 0.52 11.72
N THR A 194 18.13 -0.57 12.45
CA THR A 194 19.11 -1.63 12.65
C THR A 194 19.40 -2.44 11.37
N MET A 195 18.58 -2.31 10.32
CA MET A 195 18.76 -3.02 9.06
C MET A 195 19.39 -2.14 7.96
N PRO A 196 20.27 -2.72 7.11
CA PRO A 196 20.98 -1.99 6.06
C PRO A 196 20.07 -1.75 4.83
N GLN A 197 19.11 -0.83 4.95
CA GLN A 197 18.07 -0.56 3.96
C GLN A 197 18.61 -0.37 2.53
N GLU A 198 19.70 0.40 2.37
CA GLU A 198 20.30 0.66 1.06
C GLU A 198 20.85 -0.62 0.40
N LYS A 199 21.55 -1.45 1.17
CA LYS A 199 22.07 -2.75 0.71
C LYS A 199 20.94 -3.71 0.36
N VAL A 200 19.81 -3.66 1.09
CA VAL A 200 18.62 -4.45 0.77
C VAL A 200 17.99 -3.94 -0.53
N PHE A 201 17.82 -2.63 -0.68
CA PHE A 201 17.24 -2.02 -1.87
C PHE A 201 18.04 -2.35 -3.14
N GLN A 202 19.36 -2.16 -3.13
CA GLN A 202 20.22 -2.45 -4.27
C GLN A 202 20.22 -3.93 -4.66
N MET A 203 20.08 -4.83 -3.68
CA MET A 203 19.95 -6.26 -3.94
C MET A 203 18.61 -6.57 -4.62
N LEU A 204 17.50 -6.04 -4.09
CA LEU A 204 16.17 -6.23 -4.68
C LEU A 204 16.05 -5.63 -6.08
N GLU A 205 16.68 -4.48 -6.33
CA GLU A 205 16.63 -3.81 -7.62
C GLU A 205 17.25 -4.68 -8.74
N LYS A 206 18.27 -5.48 -8.42
CA LYS A 206 18.89 -6.44 -9.35
C LYS A 206 18.00 -7.65 -9.66
N LEU A 207 17.03 -7.96 -8.80
CA LEU A 207 16.13 -9.12 -8.94
C LEU A 207 14.77 -8.76 -9.59
N GLY A 208 14.38 -7.49 -9.52
CA GLY A 208 13.14 -7.00 -10.12
C GLY A 208 13.21 -6.85 -11.65
N GLY A 209 12.09 -6.44 -12.27
CA GLY A 209 12.11 -5.86 -13.62
C GLY A 209 11.14 -6.46 -14.65
N LYS A 210 10.64 -7.68 -14.46
CA LYS A 210 9.63 -8.27 -15.37
C LYS A 210 8.21 -8.24 -14.81
N GLU A 211 8.03 -8.71 -13.57
CA GLU A 211 6.70 -8.86 -12.94
C GLU A 211 6.40 -7.80 -11.87
N TRP A 212 7.43 -7.16 -11.33
CA TRP A 212 7.31 -6.11 -10.33
C TRP A 212 8.49 -5.14 -10.43
N ILE A 213 8.29 -3.94 -9.87
CA ILE A 213 9.28 -2.87 -9.81
C ILE A 213 9.55 -2.49 -8.36
N LEU A 214 10.79 -2.07 -8.10
CA LEU A 214 11.21 -1.51 -6.82
C LEU A 214 11.27 0.02 -6.89
N THR A 215 10.69 0.70 -5.90
CA THR A 215 10.78 2.17 -5.77
C THR A 215 10.87 2.64 -4.32
N ARG A 216 11.21 3.94 -4.15
CA ARG A 216 11.26 4.65 -2.86
C ARG A 216 10.00 5.48 -2.57
N SER A 217 9.07 5.53 -3.51
CA SER A 217 7.79 6.24 -3.34
C SER A 217 6.74 5.68 -4.28
N VAL A 218 5.46 5.88 -3.93
CA VAL A 218 4.32 5.57 -4.79
C VAL A 218 4.37 6.42 -6.07
N LYS A 219 4.80 7.68 -5.98
CA LYS A 219 4.97 8.56 -7.14
C LYS A 219 5.96 7.96 -8.16
N ALA A 220 7.10 7.47 -7.69
CA ALA A 220 8.08 6.80 -8.55
C ALA A 220 7.51 5.48 -9.13
N ALA A 221 6.77 4.70 -8.34
CA ALA A 221 6.13 3.47 -8.82
C ALA A 221 5.17 3.74 -9.97
N ARG A 222 4.27 4.70 -9.80
CA ARG A 222 3.30 5.12 -10.84
C ARG A 222 3.99 5.59 -12.11
N TRP A 223 5.07 6.35 -11.98
CA TRP A 223 5.83 6.83 -13.12
C TRP A 223 6.51 5.69 -13.89
N LYS A 224 7.16 4.74 -13.18
CA LYS A 224 7.79 3.57 -13.80
C LYS A 224 6.76 2.68 -14.50
N LEU A 225 5.63 2.37 -13.85
CA LEU A 225 4.55 1.57 -14.45
C LEU A 225 3.99 2.23 -15.72
N LYS A 226 3.77 3.55 -15.69
CA LYS A 226 3.34 4.32 -16.87
C LYS A 226 4.34 4.22 -18.02
N LYS A 227 5.65 4.29 -17.74
CA LYS A 227 6.70 4.15 -18.76
C LYS A 227 6.75 2.77 -19.41
N MET A 228 6.38 1.73 -18.68
CA MET A 228 6.33 0.36 -19.21
C MET A 228 5.14 0.13 -20.16
N GLY A 229 4.32 1.16 -20.47
CA GLY A 229 3.10 1.01 -21.24
C GLY A 229 2.00 0.26 -20.48
N LYS A 230 2.24 -0.04 -19.20
CA LYS A 230 1.33 -0.74 -18.30
C LYS A 230 0.55 0.30 -17.52
N GLY A 231 -0.35 0.98 -18.23
CA GLY A 231 -1.39 1.79 -17.60
C GLY A 231 -2.35 0.86 -16.86
N THR A 232 -2.73 1.23 -15.64
CA THR A 232 -3.81 0.59 -14.87
C THR A 232 -4.98 0.39 -15.82
N GLY A 233 -5.35 -0.85 -16.14
CA GLY A 233 -6.45 -1.17 -17.06
C GLY A 233 -7.77 -0.49 -16.64
N PRO A 234 -8.82 -0.57 -17.47
CA PRO A 234 -10.11 0.04 -17.14
C PRO A 234 -10.53 -0.31 -15.71
N ARG A 235 -10.80 0.73 -14.92
CA ARG A 235 -11.14 0.62 -13.50
C ARG A 235 -12.59 0.16 -13.39
N PRO A 236 -12.91 -0.98 -12.76
CA PRO A 236 -14.22 -1.08 -12.14
C PRO A 236 -14.31 0.06 -11.11
N GLY A 237 -15.36 0.87 -11.20
CA GLY A 237 -15.58 1.94 -10.22
C GLY A 237 -15.68 1.35 -8.81
N PRO A 238 -15.20 2.04 -7.76
CA PRO A 238 -15.45 1.60 -6.40
C PRO A 238 -16.96 1.59 -6.14
N PRO A 239 -17.48 0.63 -5.34
CA PRO A 239 -18.89 0.61 -4.96
C PRO A 239 -19.27 1.85 -4.15
N SER A 240 -20.46 2.38 -4.41
CA SER A 240 -21.06 3.54 -3.74
C SER A 240 -21.30 3.34 -2.23
N SER A 241 -21.28 2.10 -1.74
CA SER A 241 -21.44 1.77 -0.31
C SER A 241 -20.20 2.10 0.55
N LEU A 242 -19.05 2.43 -0.06
CA LEU A 242 -17.90 3.05 0.64
C LEU A 242 -18.03 4.58 0.76
N GLY A 243 -19.18 5.15 0.39
CA GLY A 243 -19.47 6.60 0.33
C GLY A 243 -19.45 7.37 1.65
N GLY A 244 -19.12 6.73 2.78
CA GLY A 244 -18.90 7.41 4.06
C GLY A 244 -17.46 7.91 4.27
N LEU A 245 -16.49 7.41 3.50
CA LEU A 245 -15.15 7.99 3.47
C LEU A 245 -15.19 9.11 2.44
N GLY A 246 -15.23 10.37 2.89
CA GLY A 246 -15.14 11.58 2.07
C GLY A 246 -13.97 11.54 1.09
N LEU A 247 -14.15 10.82 0.00
CA LEU A 247 -13.39 10.92 -1.22
C LEU A 247 -14.11 12.01 -1.99
N ASP A 248 -13.77 13.26 -1.67
CA ASP A 248 -14.08 14.38 -2.53
C ASP A 248 -13.64 14.01 -3.94
N GLN A 249 -14.62 13.64 -4.77
CA GLN A 249 -14.48 13.81 -6.19
C GLN A 249 -14.44 15.31 -6.39
N GLU A 250 -13.25 15.91 -6.33
CA GLU A 250 -13.11 17.27 -6.81
C GLU A 250 -13.70 17.35 -8.23
N PRO A 251 -14.50 18.38 -8.52
CA PRO A 251 -15.17 18.49 -9.80
C PRO A 251 -14.12 18.49 -10.91
N ARG A 252 -14.24 17.52 -11.82
CA ARG A 252 -13.49 17.55 -13.07
C ARG A 252 -13.90 18.83 -13.78
N GLY A 253 -13.02 19.83 -13.78
CA GLY A 253 -13.16 21.01 -14.62
C GLY A 253 -13.44 20.60 -16.07
N PRO A 254 -14.19 21.42 -16.82
CA PRO A 254 -14.75 21.02 -18.10
C PRO A 254 -13.69 20.47 -19.06
N ARG A 255 -13.96 19.26 -19.54
CA ARG A 255 -13.18 18.52 -20.53
C ARG A 255 -13.16 19.33 -21.83
N LYS A 256 -12.05 20.03 -22.11
CA LYS A 256 -11.85 20.65 -23.43
C LYS A 256 -11.73 19.55 -24.48
N GLU A 257 -12.71 19.51 -25.37
CA GLU A 257 -12.71 18.68 -26.57
C GLU A 257 -11.50 19.00 -27.45
N ALA A 258 -10.98 17.95 -28.08
CA ALA A 258 -9.87 18.02 -29.00
C ALA A 258 -10.30 18.71 -30.31
N GLY A 259 -10.02 20.01 -30.41
CA GLY A 259 -10.16 20.80 -31.63
C GLY A 259 -8.81 21.32 -32.13
N LYS A 260 -8.40 20.83 -33.30
CA LYS A 260 -7.49 21.40 -34.31
C LYS A 260 -6.37 22.37 -33.84
N ARG A 261 -5.13 21.89 -34.01
CA ARG A 261 -3.91 22.70 -34.18
C ARG A 261 -4.09 23.70 -35.32
N THR A 262 -4.04 25.00 -35.02
CA THR A 262 -3.49 26.02 -35.94
C THR A 262 -3.08 27.30 -35.19
N LYS A 263 -1.83 27.73 -35.43
CA LYS A 263 -1.31 29.11 -35.38
C LYS A 263 -1.82 30.03 -34.25
N GLY A 264 -1.14 30.04 -33.10
CA GLY A 264 -1.35 31.07 -32.06
C GLY A 264 -0.18 31.31 -31.09
N LYS A 265 0.76 30.35 -30.96
CA LYS A 265 1.84 30.45 -29.97
C LYS A 265 3.04 31.36 -30.34
N LYS A 266 3.11 31.90 -31.56
CA LYS A 266 4.18 32.83 -31.96
C LYS A 266 3.91 34.30 -31.61
N GLN A 267 2.73 34.65 -31.10
CA GLN A 267 2.37 36.06 -30.83
C GLN A 267 2.46 36.44 -29.34
N LEU A 268 2.35 35.47 -28.42
CA LEU A 268 2.45 35.72 -26.97
C LEU A 268 3.91 35.84 -26.47
N GLN A 269 4.88 35.27 -27.19
CA GLN A 269 6.30 35.32 -26.83
C GLN A 269 6.97 36.65 -27.22
N LYS A 270 6.37 37.43 -28.13
CA LYS A 270 6.85 38.77 -28.52
C LYS A 270 6.36 39.91 -27.60
N GLN A 271 5.36 39.66 -26.74
CA GLN A 271 4.86 40.66 -25.78
C GLN A 271 5.56 40.59 -24.41
N GLN A 272 6.09 39.44 -24.00
CA GLN A 272 6.80 39.31 -22.72
C GLN A 272 8.26 39.80 -22.77
N GLN A 273 8.89 39.91 -23.94
CA GLN A 273 10.24 40.48 -24.06
C GLN A 273 10.28 42.01 -24.10
N LYS A 274 9.13 42.71 -24.20
CA LYS A 274 9.05 44.18 -24.14
C LYS A 274 8.75 44.75 -22.74
N ALA A 275 8.42 43.91 -21.76
CA ALA A 275 8.14 44.35 -20.39
C ALA A 275 9.39 44.31 -19.48
N SER A 276 10.45 43.60 -19.87
CA SER A 276 11.66 43.42 -19.07
C SER A 276 12.71 44.54 -19.25
N SER A 277 12.52 45.47 -20.20
CA SER A 277 13.44 46.59 -20.43
C SER A 277 13.05 47.88 -19.69
N SER A 278 11.93 47.92 -18.96
CA SER A 278 11.42 49.14 -18.33
C SER A 278 11.52 49.19 -16.79
N SER A 279 12.12 48.18 -16.14
CA SER A 279 12.27 48.15 -14.66
C SER A 279 13.71 48.26 -14.16
N GLN A 280 14.69 48.54 -15.03
CA GLN A 280 16.09 48.77 -14.63
C GLN A 280 16.46 50.23 -14.35
N SER A 281 15.49 51.15 -14.36
CA SER A 281 15.72 52.56 -14.00
C SER A 281 14.84 52.98 -12.83
N LEU A 282 15.13 52.49 -11.62
CA LEU A 282 14.71 53.09 -10.34
C LEU A 282 15.16 52.17 -9.19
N LYS A 283 16.37 52.45 -8.68
CA LYS A 283 16.82 52.30 -7.27
C LYS A 283 18.36 52.45 -7.19
N LYS A 284 18.83 53.66 -7.51
CA LYS A 284 19.91 54.31 -6.76
C LYS A 284 19.26 55.00 -5.54
N TYR A 285 20.04 55.25 -4.49
CA TYR A 285 19.70 55.76 -3.14
C TYR A 285 19.62 54.65 -2.07
N LYS A 286 20.71 54.43 -1.31
CA LYS A 286 21.11 55.10 -0.04
C LYS A 286 20.17 54.69 1.10
N GLY A 287 20.60 54.22 2.28
CA GLY A 287 21.91 54.18 2.89
C GLY A 287 21.85 53.42 4.23
N THR A 288 23.02 53.31 4.84
CA THR A 288 23.39 52.66 6.10
C THR A 288 22.69 53.22 7.34
N VAL A 289 22.25 52.35 8.24
CA VAL A 289 22.05 52.65 9.68
C VAL A 289 22.51 51.43 10.49
N THR A 290 23.42 51.68 11.43
CA THR A 290 23.98 50.76 12.43
C THR A 290 23.08 50.67 13.65
N PHE A 291 23.10 49.53 14.34
CA PHE A 291 22.44 49.31 15.62
C PHE A 291 23.49 49.34 16.75
N ASP A 292 23.17 50.07 17.83
CA ASP A 292 23.65 49.79 19.18
C ASP A 292 22.80 48.69 19.83
#